data_AF-A0A1Y2SUS5-F1
#
_entry.id   AF-A0A1Y2SUS5-F1
#
_cell.length_a   1.000
_cell.length_b   1.000
_cell.length_c   1.000
_cell.angle_alpha   90.00
_cell.angle_beta   90.00
_cell.angle_gamma   90.00
#
_symmetry.space_group_name_H-M   'P 1'
#
loop_
_entity.id
_entity.type
_entity.pdbx_description
1 polymer ?
#
loop_
_entity_poly.entity_id
_entity_poly.type
_entity_poly.pdbx_seq_one_letter_code
_entity_poly.pdbx_strand_id
1 'polypeptide(L)'
;MKKPIRNSWILLSLSILTVYGVFCFLLPTEGEGGVHEFIGMPRHVEYGSGLSENIGPFLFLLCGVLCPLEKLTEYLLQRNSLVYIRRRNDASRVWRYLLLTMTYCAVYTGIQVGVTVLNNEYISIPTLLYGATYAFLLLLCSLLTVTLSIMLSQRALGYGCVIFFATCIAALEPLRSFLTKSISAVPLWAAVFLFGAVMLSLLTAFIFNRIEIIQEDSCI
;
A
#
# COMPACT_ATOMS: atom_id res chain seq x y z
N MET A 1 1.51 20.21 30.01
CA MET A 1 2.54 20.55 28.99
C MET A 1 3.46 19.37 28.77
N LYS A 2 3.38 18.74 27.58
CA LYS A 2 4.48 18.16 26.79
C LYS A 2 3.82 17.38 25.64
N LYS A 3 3.78 17.99 24.45
CA LYS A 3 3.53 17.31 23.17
C LYS A 3 4.90 17.08 22.48
N PRO A 4 5.71 16.07 22.85
CA PRO A 4 6.92 15.75 22.10
C PRO A 4 6.65 14.73 20.97
N ILE A 5 5.51 14.04 20.99
CA ILE A 5 5.24 12.88 20.13
C ILE A 5 5.11 13.29 18.65
N ARG A 6 4.59 14.48 18.34
CA ARG A 6 4.32 14.91 16.95
C ARG A 6 5.60 15.10 16.09
N ASN A 7 6.73 15.46 16.71
CA ASN A 7 7.97 15.71 15.97
C ASN A 7 8.77 14.42 15.69
N SER A 8 8.74 13.44 16.60
CA SER A 8 9.41 12.15 16.39
C SER A 8 8.86 11.41 15.16
N TRP A 9 7.57 11.51 14.88
CA TRP A 9 6.96 10.82 13.74
C TRP A 9 7.24 11.47 12.39
N ILE A 10 7.34 12.81 12.34
CA ILE A 10 7.76 13.53 11.12
C ILE A 10 9.22 13.17 10.80
N LEU A 11 10.07 13.12 11.83
CA LEU A 11 11.45 12.65 11.70
C LEU A 11 11.51 11.20 11.25
N LEU A 12 10.60 10.34 11.72
CA LEU A 12 10.55 8.93 11.34
C LEU A 12 10.08 8.76 9.88
N SER A 13 9.02 9.45 9.45
CA SER A 13 8.58 9.45 8.05
C SER A 13 9.64 10.04 7.12
N LEU A 14 10.30 11.13 7.52
CA LEU A 14 11.41 11.72 6.76
C LEU A 14 12.60 10.74 6.70
N SER A 15 12.92 10.07 7.80
CA SER A 15 14.00 9.09 7.84
C SER A 15 13.72 7.90 6.92
N ILE A 16 12.49 7.36 6.92
CA ILE A 16 12.06 6.29 6.01
C ILE A 16 12.15 6.77 4.56
N LEU A 17 11.69 7.99 4.27
CA LEU A 17 11.71 8.56 2.92
C LEU A 17 13.14 8.85 2.44
N THR A 18 14.04 9.28 3.33
CA THR A 18 15.47 9.45 3.02
C THR A 18 16.18 8.12 2.84
N VAL A 19 15.93 7.12 3.69
CA VAL A 19 16.50 5.77 3.54
C VAL A 19 16.00 5.18 2.22
N TYR A 20 14.71 5.31 1.94
CA TYR A 20 14.10 4.86 0.70
C TYR A 20 14.68 5.56 -0.54
N GLY A 21 14.82 6.88 -0.50
CA GLY A 21 15.45 7.66 -1.57
C GLY A 21 16.91 7.29 -1.80
N VAL A 22 17.66 7.07 -0.72
CA VAL A 22 19.05 6.60 -0.75
C VAL A 22 19.13 5.19 -1.35
N PHE A 23 18.22 4.28 -1.00
CA PHE A 23 18.14 2.94 -1.59
C PHE A 23 17.75 2.97 -3.08
N CYS A 24 16.82 3.84 -3.48
CA CYS A 24 16.44 4.01 -4.89
C CYS A 24 17.58 4.58 -5.75
N PHE A 25 18.49 5.35 -5.14
CA PHE A 25 19.69 5.87 -5.81
C PHE A 25 20.87 4.91 -5.77
N LEU A 26 21.02 4.12 -4.70
CA LEU A 26 22.18 3.23 -4.48
C LEU A 26 22.00 1.81 -5.02
N LEU A 27 20.77 1.32 -5.20
CA LEU A 27 20.57 -0.01 -5.79
C LEU A 27 20.87 0.07 -7.30
N PRO A 28 21.98 -0.51 -7.78
CA PRO A 28 22.27 -0.52 -9.20
C PRO A 28 21.15 -1.26 -9.93
N THR A 29 20.65 -0.68 -11.02
CA THR A 29 19.76 -1.33 -11.99
C THR A 29 20.48 -2.42 -12.80
N GLU A 30 21.66 -2.87 -12.36
CA GLU A 30 22.47 -3.89 -13.01
C GLU A 30 22.06 -5.29 -12.53
N GLY A 31 21.07 -5.85 -13.21
CA GLY A 31 20.88 -7.28 -13.31
C GLY A 31 20.63 -7.61 -14.78
N GLU A 32 21.48 -8.44 -15.38
CA GLU A 32 21.56 -8.80 -16.81
C GLU A 32 20.30 -9.51 -17.39
N GLY A 33 19.12 -9.38 -16.78
CA GLY A 33 17.91 -10.14 -17.14
C GLY A 33 16.64 -9.33 -17.41
N GLY A 34 16.67 -7.99 -17.47
CA GLY A 34 15.46 -7.23 -17.82
C GLY A 34 15.54 -5.74 -17.53
N VAL A 35 16.12 -4.98 -18.46
CA VAL A 35 16.32 -3.51 -18.42
C VAL A 35 15.00 -2.70 -18.50
N HIS A 36 13.82 -3.32 -18.36
CA HIS A 36 12.54 -2.69 -18.72
C HIS A 36 11.44 -2.70 -17.65
N GLU A 37 11.73 -3.11 -16.41
CA GLU A 37 10.70 -3.28 -15.37
C GLU A 37 10.73 -2.19 -14.27
N PHE A 38 9.53 -1.80 -13.83
CA PHE A 38 9.32 -0.80 -12.78
C PHE A 38 9.80 -1.30 -11.41
N ILE A 39 10.49 -0.45 -10.64
CA ILE A 39 11.07 -0.78 -9.32
C ILE A 39 10.06 -1.43 -8.34
N GLY A 40 8.78 -1.10 -8.44
CA GLY A 40 7.72 -1.65 -7.58
C GLY A 40 7.14 -3.00 -8.00
N MET A 41 7.61 -3.61 -9.10
CA MET A 41 7.10 -4.88 -9.61
C MET A 41 8.13 -6.01 -9.39
N PRO A 42 7.70 -7.16 -8.84
CA PRO A 42 8.59 -8.30 -8.68
C PRO A 42 9.05 -8.84 -10.04
N ARG A 43 10.36 -9.00 -10.19
CA ARG A 43 11.03 -9.57 -11.36
C ARG A 43 10.80 -11.06 -11.41
N HIS A 44 10.72 -11.62 -12.62
CA HIS A 44 10.76 -13.07 -12.82
C HIS A 44 12.22 -13.54 -12.68
N VAL A 45 12.48 -14.62 -11.92
CA VAL A 45 13.86 -15.06 -11.65
C VAL A 45 14.02 -16.48 -12.17
N GLU A 46 14.72 -16.64 -13.29
CA GLU A 46 14.94 -17.96 -13.89
C GLU A 46 15.86 -18.85 -13.04
N TYR A 47 16.81 -18.26 -12.29
CA TYR A 47 17.75 -18.98 -11.42
C TYR A 47 18.12 -18.15 -10.18
N GLY A 48 17.85 -18.66 -8.97
CA GLY A 48 18.26 -18.03 -7.71
C GLY A 48 17.16 -17.93 -6.65
N SER A 49 17.50 -17.48 -5.44
CA SER A 49 16.51 -17.15 -4.42
C SER A 49 15.78 -15.87 -4.80
N GLY A 50 14.53 -15.97 -5.25
CA GLY A 50 13.74 -14.81 -5.73
C GLY A 50 13.64 -13.63 -4.75
N LEU A 51 13.94 -13.83 -3.46
CA LEU A 51 13.90 -12.77 -2.44
C LEU A 51 14.98 -11.69 -2.64
N SER A 52 16.22 -12.07 -2.97
CA SER A 52 17.38 -11.14 -3.08
C SER A 52 17.25 -10.22 -4.29
N GLU A 53 16.63 -10.69 -5.36
CA GLU A 53 16.43 -9.94 -6.59
C GLU A 53 15.16 -9.06 -6.54
N ASN A 54 14.25 -9.36 -5.60
CA ASN A 54 12.99 -8.62 -5.38
C ASN A 54 13.00 -7.71 -4.15
N ILE A 55 14.19 -7.33 -3.67
CA ILE A 55 14.34 -6.40 -2.54
C ILE A 55 13.74 -5.02 -2.86
N GLY A 56 13.87 -4.53 -4.10
CA GLY A 56 13.33 -3.23 -4.52
C GLY A 56 11.79 -3.12 -4.38
N PRO A 57 11.01 -4.02 -4.99
CA PRO A 57 9.56 -4.07 -4.84
C PRO A 57 9.10 -4.24 -3.39
N PHE A 58 9.83 -5.06 -2.63
CA PHE A 58 9.57 -5.29 -1.20
C PHE A 58 9.77 -4.00 -0.39
N LEU A 59 10.88 -3.29 -0.60
CA LEU A 59 11.16 -2.01 0.05
C LEU A 59 10.17 -0.92 -0.35
N PHE A 60 9.77 -0.86 -1.63
CA PHE A 60 8.73 0.06 -2.10
C PHE A 60 7.44 -0.13 -1.31
N LEU A 61 6.97 -1.38 -1.18
CA LEU A 61 5.74 -1.69 -0.48
C LEU A 61 5.86 -1.39 1.02
N LEU A 62 6.95 -1.84 1.64
CA LEU A 62 7.17 -1.68 3.09
C LEU A 62 7.28 -0.19 3.46
N CYS A 63 8.04 0.60 2.71
CA CYS A 63 8.12 2.05 2.91
C CYS A 63 6.79 2.74 2.61
N GLY A 64 6.09 2.31 1.57
CA GLY A 64 4.80 2.86 1.17
C GLY A 64 3.68 2.62 2.19
N VAL A 65 3.72 1.48 2.89
CA VAL A 65 2.78 1.11 3.97
C VAL A 65 3.17 1.73 5.31
N LEU A 66 4.46 1.90 5.59
CA LEU A 66 4.92 2.50 6.83
C LEU A 66 4.82 4.02 6.82
N CYS A 67 5.07 4.69 5.70
CA CYS A 67 5.10 6.15 5.57
C CYS A 67 3.80 6.91 5.97
N PRO A 68 2.57 6.42 5.73
CA PRO A 68 1.36 7.11 6.19
C PRO A 68 1.16 7.03 7.71
N LEU A 69 1.98 6.23 8.42
CA LEU A 69 2.13 6.21 9.89
C LEU A 69 0.79 6.37 10.65
N GLU A 70 -0.21 5.59 10.27
CA GLU A 70 -1.55 5.53 10.89
C GLU A 70 -2.41 6.81 10.83
N LYS A 71 -1.91 7.95 10.32
CA LYS A 71 -2.67 9.22 10.28
C LYS A 71 -3.96 9.14 9.47
N LEU A 72 -3.94 8.38 8.38
CA LEU A 72 -5.13 8.16 7.57
C LEU A 72 -6.19 7.40 8.38
N THR A 73 -5.79 6.38 9.14
CA THR A 73 -6.70 5.57 9.95
C THR A 73 -7.17 6.33 11.20
N GLU A 74 -6.32 7.18 11.79
CA GLU A 74 -6.72 8.11 12.85
C GLU A 74 -7.79 9.09 12.38
N TYR A 75 -7.71 9.59 11.13
CA TYR A 75 -8.76 10.42 10.54
C TYR A 75 -10.10 9.68 10.45
N LEU A 76 -10.08 8.39 10.15
CA LEU A 76 -11.29 7.55 10.14
C LEU A 76 -11.83 7.34 11.57
N LEU A 77 -10.96 7.10 12.55
CA LEU A 77 -11.34 6.76 13.93
C LEU A 77 -11.54 7.99 14.85
N GLN A 78 -11.31 9.20 14.37
CA GLN A 78 -11.44 10.41 15.18
C GLN A 78 -12.90 10.62 15.60
N ARG A 79 -13.16 10.48 16.90
CA ARG A 79 -14.48 10.70 17.51
C ARG A 79 -14.91 12.15 17.29
N ASN A 80 -16.10 12.35 16.74
CA ASN A 80 -16.66 13.69 16.54
C ASN A 80 -17.00 14.27 17.93
N SER A 81 -16.18 15.20 18.44
CA SER A 81 -16.40 15.84 19.75
C SER A 81 -17.59 16.81 19.79
N LEU A 82 -18.20 17.09 18.63
CA LEU A 82 -19.39 17.94 18.50
C LEU A 82 -20.66 17.07 18.49
N VAL A 83 -21.05 16.66 19.70
CA VAL A 83 -22.21 15.79 20.01
C VAL A 83 -23.56 16.37 19.52
N TYR A 84 -23.63 17.66 19.17
CA TYR A 84 -24.87 18.34 18.77
C TYR A 84 -25.22 18.31 17.28
N ILE A 85 -24.34 17.78 16.42
CA ILE A 85 -24.63 17.61 14.98
C ILE A 85 -24.38 16.16 14.59
N ARG A 86 -25.20 15.25 15.13
CA ARG A 86 -25.38 13.89 14.59
C ARG A 86 -26.02 13.99 13.21
N ARG A 87 -25.22 14.35 12.19
CA ARG A 87 -25.58 14.12 10.79
C ARG A 87 -25.01 12.77 10.39
N ARG A 88 -25.93 11.93 9.92
CA ARG A 88 -25.88 10.65 9.18
C ARG A 88 -24.90 10.62 7.99
N ASN A 89 -23.70 11.17 8.18
CA ASN A 89 -22.67 11.41 7.16
C ASN A 89 -21.57 10.33 7.21
N ASP A 90 -21.91 9.14 7.70
CA ASP A 90 -20.97 8.09 8.08
C ASP A 90 -20.33 7.48 6.82
N ALA A 91 -21.15 7.27 5.79
CA ALA A 91 -20.68 6.89 4.45
C ALA A 91 -19.73 7.94 3.86
N SER A 92 -20.00 9.24 4.06
CA SER A 92 -19.17 10.30 3.48
C SER A 92 -17.75 10.34 4.07
N ARG A 93 -17.56 9.90 5.32
CA ARG A 93 -16.23 9.79 5.95
C ARG A 93 -15.43 8.63 5.38
N VAL A 94 -16.07 7.48 5.22
CA VAL A 94 -15.45 6.30 4.58
C VAL A 94 -15.07 6.63 3.14
N TRP A 95 -15.95 7.30 2.38
CA TRP A 95 -15.63 7.74 1.02
C TRP A 95 -14.46 8.72 0.97
N ARG A 96 -14.39 9.70 1.87
CA ARG A 96 -13.24 10.62 1.97
C ARG A 96 -11.96 9.89 2.33
N TYR A 97 -12.03 8.94 3.24
CA TYR A 97 -10.90 8.09 3.62
C TYR A 97 -10.38 7.27 2.43
N LEU A 98 -11.27 6.61 1.69
CA LEU A 98 -10.91 5.85 0.51
C LEU A 98 -10.27 6.76 -0.55
N LEU A 99 -10.82 7.96 -0.77
CA LEU A 99 -10.26 8.94 -1.71
C LEU A 99 -8.87 9.42 -1.26
N LEU A 100 -8.68 9.73 0.02
CA LEU A 100 -7.37 10.08 0.58
C LEU A 100 -6.35 8.94 0.46
N THR A 101 -6.80 7.70 0.66
CA THR A 101 -5.94 6.52 0.51
C THR A 101 -5.55 6.32 -0.96
N MET A 102 -6.50 6.40 -1.88
CA MET A 102 -6.25 6.32 -3.32
C MET A 102 -5.30 7.42 -3.81
N THR A 103 -5.50 8.66 -3.36
CA THR A 103 -4.63 9.78 -3.73
C THR A 103 -3.23 9.63 -3.15
N TYR A 104 -3.10 9.15 -1.90
CA TYR A 104 -1.80 8.81 -1.33
C TYR A 104 -1.08 7.74 -2.16
N CYS A 105 -1.77 6.65 -2.51
CA CYS A 105 -1.22 5.60 -3.37
C CYS A 105 -0.74 6.17 -4.71
N ALA A 106 -1.55 7.03 -5.33
CA ALA A 106 -1.24 7.62 -6.64
C ALA A 106 -0.06 8.59 -6.60
N VAL A 107 0.06 9.40 -5.55
CA VAL A 107 1.20 10.31 -5.36
C VAL A 107 2.47 9.50 -5.11
N TYR A 108 2.42 8.50 -4.23
CA TYR A 108 3.57 7.67 -3.90
C TYR A 108 4.06 6.87 -5.11
N THR A 109 3.16 6.24 -5.86
CA THR A 109 3.52 5.53 -7.09
C THR A 109 3.98 6.50 -8.18
N GLY A 110 3.36 7.68 -8.30
CA GLY A 110 3.75 8.71 -9.27
C GLY A 110 5.15 9.26 -9.05
N ILE A 111 5.54 9.50 -7.79
CA ILE A 111 6.93 9.88 -7.45
C ILE A 111 7.89 8.78 -7.91
N GLN A 112 7.55 7.52 -7.65
CA GLN A 112 8.39 6.39 -8.05
C GLN A 112 8.47 6.22 -9.57
N VAL A 113 7.38 6.49 -10.30
CA VAL A 113 7.38 6.57 -11.76
C VAL A 113 8.36 7.64 -12.24
N GLY A 114 8.34 8.83 -11.64
CA GLY A 114 9.30 9.89 -11.95
C GLY A 114 10.75 9.46 -11.74
N VAL A 115 11.06 8.82 -10.60
CA VAL A 115 12.40 8.29 -10.31
C VAL A 115 12.80 7.23 -11.34
N THR A 116 11.91 6.31 -11.71
CA THR A 116 12.22 5.28 -12.70
C THR A 116 12.47 5.85 -14.11
N VAL A 117 11.76 6.91 -14.50
CA VAL A 117 11.98 7.57 -15.79
C VAL A 117 13.31 8.31 -15.82
N LEU A 118 13.72 8.93 -14.70
CA LEU A 118 15.01 9.62 -14.60
C LEU A 118 16.21 8.66 -14.63
N ASN A 119 16.05 7.45 -14.06
CA ASN A 119 17.14 6.49 -13.95
C ASN A 119 17.25 5.53 -15.14
N ASN A 120 16.21 5.37 -15.96
CA ASN A 120 16.19 4.43 -17.08
C ASN A 120 15.77 5.12 -18.39
N GLU A 121 16.73 5.40 -19.26
CA GLU A 121 16.50 6.08 -20.55
C GLU A 121 15.71 5.24 -21.58
N TYR A 122 15.61 3.91 -21.40
CA TYR A 122 15.05 2.98 -22.40
C TYR A 122 13.80 2.21 -21.95
N ILE A 123 13.11 2.64 -20.89
CA ILE A 123 11.85 1.99 -20.47
C ILE A 123 10.70 2.34 -21.42
N SER A 124 9.99 1.31 -21.90
CA SER A 124 8.78 1.52 -22.69
C SER A 124 7.63 2.03 -21.82
N ILE A 125 6.84 2.99 -22.32
CA ILE A 125 5.63 3.50 -21.65
C ILE A 125 4.66 2.37 -21.23
N PRO A 126 4.36 1.34 -22.06
CA PRO A 126 3.44 0.29 -21.65
C PRO A 126 3.98 -0.57 -20.50
N THR A 127 5.28 -0.88 -20.44
CA THR A 127 5.86 -1.64 -19.32
C THR A 127 5.89 -0.81 -18.04
N LEU A 128 6.14 0.49 -18.15
CA LEU A 128 6.09 1.42 -17.02
C LEU A 128 4.67 1.51 -16.41
N LEU A 129 3.66 1.68 -17.26
CA LEU A 129 2.25 1.75 -16.81
C LEU A 129 1.80 0.42 -16.20
N TYR A 130 2.20 -0.70 -16.78
CA TYR A 130 1.90 -2.02 -16.24
C TYR A 130 2.48 -2.22 -14.83
N GLY A 131 3.76 -1.89 -14.63
CA GLY A 131 4.40 -1.98 -13.32
C GLY A 131 3.86 -0.97 -12.30
N ALA A 132 3.57 0.25 -12.73
CA ALA A 132 3.00 1.29 -11.88
C ALA A 132 1.58 0.92 -11.40
N THR A 133 0.75 0.35 -12.27
CA THR A 133 -0.61 -0.10 -11.92
C THR A 133 -0.57 -1.32 -10.98
N TYR A 134 0.34 -2.25 -11.19
CA TYR A 134 0.60 -3.36 -10.26
C TYR A 134 0.96 -2.84 -8.86
N ALA A 135 1.98 -1.97 -8.78
CA ALA A 135 2.46 -1.43 -7.53
C ALA A 135 1.42 -0.57 -6.81
N PHE A 136 0.62 0.20 -7.56
CA PHE A 136 -0.49 0.99 -7.04
C PHE A 136 -1.55 0.11 -6.38
N LEU A 137 -2.03 -0.92 -7.08
CA LEU A 137 -3.08 -1.79 -6.55
C LEU A 137 -2.58 -2.63 -5.36
N LEU A 138 -1.34 -3.12 -5.43
CA LEU A 138 -0.72 -3.85 -4.31
C LEU A 138 -0.61 -2.96 -3.06
N LEU A 139 -0.14 -1.72 -3.23
CA LEU A 139 -0.01 -0.77 -2.13
C LEU A 139 -1.39 -0.37 -1.57
N LEU A 140 -2.39 -0.16 -2.43
CA LEU A 140 -3.77 0.10 -2.01
C LEU A 140 -4.34 -1.05 -1.17
N CYS A 141 -4.23 -2.29 -1.64
CA CYS A 141 -4.68 -3.48 -0.90
C CYS A 141 -3.98 -3.61 0.45
N SER A 142 -2.67 -3.36 0.49
CA SER A 142 -1.90 -3.45 1.74
C SER A 142 -2.31 -2.39 2.76
N LEU A 143 -2.54 -1.13 2.33
CA LEU A 143 -3.03 -0.08 3.21
C LEU A 143 -4.42 -0.39 3.74
N LEU A 144 -5.34 -0.86 2.89
CA LEU A 144 -6.68 -1.26 3.31
C LEU A 144 -6.65 -2.42 4.31
N THR A 145 -5.75 -3.39 4.12
CA THR A 145 -5.55 -4.50 5.05
C THR A 145 -5.08 -4.01 6.42
N VAL A 146 -4.06 -3.14 6.45
CA VAL A 146 -3.57 -2.54 7.71
C VAL A 146 -4.66 -1.72 8.38
N THR A 147 -5.42 -0.94 7.62
CA THR A 147 -6.56 -0.15 8.11
C THR A 147 -7.55 -1.03 8.84
N LEU A 148 -7.94 -2.13 8.20
CA LEU A 148 -8.92 -3.07 8.74
C LEU A 148 -8.43 -3.70 10.05
N SER A 149 -7.17 -4.11 10.08
CA SER A 149 -6.55 -4.66 11.29
C SER A 149 -6.45 -3.64 12.42
N ILE A 150 -6.18 -2.37 12.11
CA ILE A 150 -6.21 -1.28 13.11
C ILE A 150 -7.63 -1.10 13.66
N MET A 151 -8.66 -1.12 12.81
CA MET A 151 -10.06 -1.03 13.24
C MET A 151 -10.49 -2.19 14.12
N LEU A 152 -9.95 -3.39 13.90
CA LEU A 152 -10.15 -4.57 14.75
C LEU A 152 -9.26 -4.59 16.01
N SER A 153 -8.52 -3.51 16.28
CA SER A 153 -7.57 -3.41 17.40
C SER A 153 -6.42 -4.45 17.36
N GLN A 154 -6.10 -4.97 16.17
CA GLN A 154 -5.08 -6.00 15.94
C GLN A 154 -4.00 -5.52 14.97
N ARG A 155 -3.28 -4.45 15.35
CA ARG A 155 -2.27 -3.78 14.50
C ARG A 155 -1.18 -4.72 14.01
N ALA A 156 -0.61 -5.53 14.92
CA ALA A 156 0.50 -6.43 14.60
C ALA A 156 0.12 -7.46 13.53
N LEU A 157 -1.13 -7.94 13.54
CA LEU A 157 -1.62 -8.89 12.54
C LEU A 157 -1.75 -8.24 11.16
N GLY A 158 -2.16 -6.98 11.07
CA GLY A 158 -2.25 -6.27 9.79
C GLY A 158 -0.89 -6.10 9.11
N TYR A 159 0.10 -5.59 9.85
CA TYR A 159 1.46 -5.48 9.32
C TYR A 159 2.08 -6.86 9.04
N GLY A 160 1.83 -7.85 9.91
CA GLY A 160 2.26 -9.22 9.70
C GLY A 160 1.69 -9.84 8.42
N CYS A 161 0.40 -9.65 8.14
CA CYS A 161 -0.24 -10.11 6.91
C CYS A 161 0.36 -9.46 5.67
N VAL A 162 0.62 -8.14 5.70
CA VAL A 162 1.24 -7.43 4.57
C VAL A 162 2.66 -7.94 4.33
N ILE A 163 3.47 -8.07 5.38
CA ILE A 163 4.84 -8.58 5.27
C ILE A 163 4.82 -10.01 4.75
N PHE A 164 3.97 -10.87 5.32
CA PHE A 164 3.83 -12.26 4.88
C PHE A 164 3.45 -12.34 3.39
N PHE A 165 2.42 -11.60 2.98
CA PHE A 165 1.97 -11.58 1.59
C PHE A 165 3.06 -11.06 0.64
N ALA A 166 3.76 -10.00 1.02
CA ALA A 166 4.89 -9.46 0.26
C ALA A 166 6.04 -10.45 0.15
N THR A 167 6.37 -11.16 1.23
CA THR A 167 7.39 -12.22 1.21
C THR A 167 6.97 -13.40 0.36
N CYS A 168 5.69 -13.80 0.38
CA CYS A 168 5.18 -14.86 -0.49
C CYS A 168 5.31 -14.48 -1.97
N ILE A 169 4.95 -13.24 -2.33
CA ILE A 169 5.11 -12.75 -3.70
C ILE A 169 6.59 -12.73 -4.09
N ALA A 170 7.48 -12.26 -3.23
CA ALA A 170 8.90 -12.17 -3.55
C ALA A 170 9.62 -13.53 -3.60
N ALA A 171 9.22 -14.48 -2.75
CA ALA A 171 9.90 -15.78 -2.59
C ALA A 171 9.30 -16.90 -3.47
N LEU A 172 7.98 -16.89 -3.72
CA LEU A 172 7.30 -17.99 -4.40
C LEU A 172 7.12 -17.69 -5.89
N GLU A 173 8.00 -18.25 -6.71
CA GLU A 173 7.87 -18.19 -8.17
C GLU A 173 6.54 -18.73 -8.72
N PRO A 174 5.96 -19.85 -8.24
CA PRO A 174 4.67 -20.31 -8.76
C PRO A 174 3.54 -19.31 -8.49
N LEU A 175 3.61 -18.52 -7.41
CA LEU A 175 2.63 -17.48 -7.12
C LEU A 175 2.78 -16.30 -8.09
N ARG A 176 4.02 -15.86 -8.36
CA ARG A 176 4.30 -14.82 -9.36
C ARG A 176 3.85 -15.23 -10.75
N SER A 177 4.23 -16.43 -11.19
CA SER A 177 3.83 -17.01 -12.48
C SER A 177 2.32 -17.15 -12.61
N PHE A 178 1.62 -17.51 -11.53
CA PHE A 178 0.16 -17.55 -11.53
C PHE A 178 -0.45 -16.15 -11.69
N LEU A 179 0.07 -15.15 -10.97
CA LEU A 179 -0.42 -13.77 -11.02
C LEU A 179 -0.17 -13.09 -12.38
N THR A 180 0.88 -13.48 -13.10
CA THR A 180 1.20 -12.93 -14.44
C THR A 180 0.43 -13.59 -15.58
N LYS A 181 -0.23 -14.74 -15.36
CA LYS A 181 -1.11 -15.34 -16.37
C LYS A 181 -2.22 -14.37 -16.76
N SER A 182 -2.56 -14.32 -18.04
CA SER A 182 -3.63 -13.49 -18.56
C SER A 182 -4.84 -14.31 -18.98
N ILE A 183 -6.03 -13.83 -18.62
CA ILE A 183 -7.30 -14.31 -19.17
C ILE A 183 -7.89 -13.15 -19.99
N SER A 184 -8.14 -13.38 -21.29
CA SER A 184 -8.71 -12.36 -22.18
C SER A 184 -7.93 -11.03 -22.19
N ALA A 185 -6.60 -11.09 -22.35
CA ALA A 185 -5.68 -9.95 -22.36
C ALA A 185 -5.55 -9.16 -21.04
N VAL A 186 -6.28 -9.53 -19.98
CA VAL A 186 -6.14 -8.93 -18.64
C VAL A 186 -5.31 -9.87 -17.76
N PRO A 187 -4.24 -9.39 -17.11
CA PRO A 187 -3.45 -10.21 -16.21
C PRO A 187 -4.22 -10.52 -14.92
N LEU A 188 -4.04 -11.72 -14.37
CA LEU A 188 -4.77 -12.19 -13.20
C LEU A 188 -4.50 -11.33 -11.95
N TRP A 189 -3.29 -10.77 -11.79
CA TRP A 189 -3.00 -9.86 -10.68
C TRP A 189 -3.94 -8.65 -10.66
N ALA A 190 -4.31 -8.12 -11.83
CA ALA A 190 -5.18 -6.95 -11.91
C ALA A 190 -6.58 -7.30 -11.40
N ALA A 191 -7.10 -8.47 -11.80
CA ALA A 191 -8.38 -8.98 -11.32
C ALA A 191 -8.34 -9.26 -9.80
N VAL A 192 -7.29 -9.95 -9.32
CA VAL A 192 -7.15 -10.32 -7.90
C VAL A 192 -7.03 -9.08 -7.01
N PHE A 193 -6.17 -8.12 -7.36
CA PHE A 193 -6.00 -6.93 -6.53
C PHE A 193 -7.17 -5.94 -6.65
N LEU A 194 -7.79 -5.80 -7.82
CA LEU A 194 -8.97 -4.94 -7.96
C LEU A 194 -10.13 -5.52 -7.14
N PHE A 195 -10.39 -6.82 -7.26
CA PHE A 195 -11.40 -7.50 -6.44
C PHE A 195 -11.07 -7.40 -4.95
N GLY A 196 -9.81 -7.63 -4.57
CA GLY A 196 -9.33 -7.48 -3.20
C GLY A 196 -9.53 -6.08 -2.65
N ALA A 197 -9.18 -5.03 -3.40
CA ALA A 197 -9.37 -3.64 -3.01
C ALA A 197 -10.85 -3.30 -2.81
N VAL A 198 -11.73 -3.76 -3.71
CA VAL A 198 -13.18 -3.57 -3.58
C VAL A 198 -13.68 -4.28 -2.32
N MET A 199 -13.36 -5.56 -2.12
CA MET A 199 -13.81 -6.31 -0.95
C MET A 199 -13.30 -5.72 0.36
N LEU A 200 -12.03 -5.32 0.43
CA LEU A 200 -11.46 -4.67 1.59
C LEU A 200 -12.11 -3.30 1.87
N SER A 201 -12.43 -2.53 0.83
CA SER A 201 -13.14 -1.25 0.98
C SER A 201 -14.56 -1.43 1.55
N LEU A 202 -15.30 -2.43 1.05
CA LEU A 202 -16.63 -2.79 1.54
C LEU A 202 -16.58 -3.29 2.98
N LEU A 203 -15.59 -4.14 3.30
CA LEU A 203 -15.40 -4.67 4.64
C LEU A 203 -15.02 -3.56 5.64
N THR A 204 -14.17 -2.61 5.21
CA THR A 204 -13.82 -1.41 5.99
C THR A 204 -15.07 -0.57 6.28
N ALA A 205 -15.92 -0.34 5.27
CA ALA A 205 -17.18 0.38 5.45
C ALA A 205 -18.14 -0.34 6.40
N PHE A 206 -18.23 -1.67 6.29
CA PHE A 206 -19.08 -2.49 7.15
C PHE A 206 -18.61 -2.46 8.61
N ILE A 207 -17.31 -2.65 8.86
CA ILE A 207 -16.74 -2.62 10.21
C ILE A 207 -16.88 -1.23 10.82
N PHE A 208 -16.67 -0.17 10.04
CA PHE A 208 -16.87 1.21 10.49
C PHE A 208 -18.28 1.42 11.06
N ASN A 209 -19.30 1.05 10.27
CA ASN A 209 -20.70 1.16 10.68
C ASN A 209 -21.00 0.34 11.95
N ARG A 210 -20.39 -0.84 12.10
CA ARG A 210 -20.58 -1.69 13.29
C ARG A 210 -19.96 -1.09 14.55
N ILE A 211 -18.75 -0.54 14.46
CA ILE A 211 -18.07 0.11 15.59
C ILE A 211 -18.87 1.33 16.05
N GLU A 212 -19.43 2.10 15.12
CA GLU A 212 -20.25 3.26 15.44
C GLU A 212 -21.51 2.88 16.22
N ILE A 213 -22.27 1.87 15.76
CA ILE A 213 -23.48 1.37 16.47
C ILE A 213 -23.17 0.97 17.92
N ILE A 214 -22.08 0.21 18.15
CA ILE A 214 -21.70 -0.24 19.49
C ILE A 214 -21.32 0.94 20.40
N GLN A 215 -20.72 2.00 19.83
CA GLN A 215 -20.41 3.22 20.59
C GLN A 215 -21.64 4.06 20.92
N GLU A 216 -22.73 3.94 20.16
CA GLU A 216 -23.99 4.62 20.48
C GLU A 216 -24.72 3.94 21.64
N ASP A 217 -24.75 2.61 21.67
CA ASP A 217 -25.43 1.83 22.71
C ASP A 217 -24.76 1.92 24.09
N SER A 218 -23.46 2.21 24.14
CA SER A 218 -22.68 2.35 25.37
C SER A 218 -22.73 3.76 26.00
N CYS A 219 -23.43 4.71 25.37
CA CYS A 219 -23.65 6.06 25.87
C CYS A 219 -25.10 6.32 26.35
N ILE A 220 -25.93 5.28 26.42
CA ILE A 220 -27.26 5.27 27.05
C ILE A 220 -27.15 4.58 28.41
#